data_AF-A0AAD4U488-F1
#
_entry.id   AF-A0AAD4U488-F1
#
_cell.length_a   1.000
_cell.length_b   1.000
_cell.length_c   1.000
_cell.angle_alpha   90.00
_cell.angle_beta   90.00
_cell.angle_gamma   90.00
#
_symmetry.space_group_name_H-M   'P 1'
#
loop_
_entity.id
_entity.type
_entity.pdbx_description
1 polymer ?
#
loop_
_entity_poly.entity_id
_entity_poly.type
_entity_poly.pdbx_seq_one_letter_code
_entity_poly.pdbx_strand_id
1 'polypeptide(L)'
;MPAKKQAQAGGSKKAEQKKKEKIIEDKTFGLKNKKGAKQQKFIKAVTHQVKFGQQNPRQVAQSEAEKKLKKDDKKKELQELNELFKPVVAAQKISKGADPKSVVCAFFKQGQCTKGDKCKFSHDLTLERKCEK
;
A
#
# COMPACT_ATOMS: atom_id res chain seq x y z
N MET A 1 -33.37 46.16 1.32
CA MET A 1 -32.33 45.79 0.32
C MET A 1 -31.24 44.99 1.04
N PRO A 2 -30.90 43.77 0.59
CA PRO A 2 -30.19 42.79 1.41
C PRO A 2 -28.67 43.02 1.45
N ALA A 3 -28.08 42.85 2.63
CA ALA A 3 -26.65 42.97 2.89
C ALA A 3 -25.84 41.90 2.12
N LYS A 4 -24.90 42.39 1.31
CA LYS A 4 -23.98 41.64 0.46
C LYS A 4 -23.07 40.73 1.29
N LYS A 5 -23.37 39.42 1.27
CA LYS A 5 -22.57 38.36 1.89
C LYS A 5 -21.20 38.28 1.20
N GLN A 6 -20.15 38.75 1.87
CA GLN A 6 -18.77 38.58 1.40
C GLN A 6 -18.38 37.10 1.48
N ALA A 7 -18.02 36.55 0.33
CA ALA A 7 -17.50 35.20 0.18
C ALA A 7 -16.09 35.11 0.81
N GLN A 8 -15.91 34.22 1.78
CA GLN A 8 -14.60 33.92 2.34
C GLN A 8 -13.79 33.09 1.35
N ALA A 9 -12.65 33.65 0.95
CA ALA A 9 -11.67 33.08 0.04
C ALA A 9 -11.03 31.79 0.60
N GLY A 10 -10.96 30.76 -0.23
CA GLY A 10 -10.34 29.45 0.05
C GLY A 10 -8.82 29.44 0.11
N GLY A 11 -8.19 30.33 0.89
CA GLY A 11 -6.72 30.44 1.03
C GLY A 11 -6.12 29.81 2.30
N SER A 12 -6.93 29.34 3.25
CA SER A 12 -6.49 29.16 4.64
C SER A 12 -5.69 27.88 4.91
N LYS A 13 -5.93 26.77 4.20
CA LYS A 13 -5.30 25.46 4.51
C LYS A 13 -3.79 25.43 4.30
N LYS A 14 -3.30 26.08 3.23
CA LYS A 14 -1.86 26.13 2.88
C LYS A 14 -1.08 27.07 3.79
N ALA A 15 -1.68 28.19 4.18
CA ALA A 15 -1.09 29.13 5.13
C ALA A 15 -1.02 28.53 6.55
N GLU A 16 -2.05 27.80 6.96
CA GLU A 16 -2.09 27.15 8.27
C GLU A 16 -1.12 25.96 8.38
N GLN A 17 -0.91 25.22 7.29
CA GLN A 17 0.14 24.19 7.22
C GLN A 17 1.55 24.79 7.35
N LYS A 18 1.86 25.87 6.62
CA LYS A 18 3.15 26.58 6.77
C LYS A 18 3.38 27.08 8.20
N LYS A 19 2.34 27.58 8.87
CA LYS A 19 2.44 28.00 10.28
C LYS A 19 2.73 26.80 11.20
N LYS A 20 2.06 25.65 10.99
CA LYS A 20 2.30 24.41 11.76
C LYS A 20 3.71 23.87 11.52
N GLU A 21 4.23 23.92 10.30
CA GLU A 21 5.62 23.53 9.99
C GLU A 21 6.63 24.44 10.68
N LYS A 22 6.44 25.77 10.66
CA LYS A 22 7.31 26.71 11.39
C LYS A 22 7.32 26.45 12.90
N ILE A 23 6.15 26.17 13.50
CA ILE A 23 6.04 25.84 14.93
C ILE A 23 6.75 24.51 15.25
N ILE A 24 6.67 23.53 14.35
CA ILE A 24 7.41 22.27 14.49
C ILE A 24 8.90 22.54 14.41
N GLU A 25 9.36 23.33 13.44
CA GLU A 25 10.77 23.66 13.26
C GLU A 25 11.34 24.37 14.48
N ASP A 26 10.62 25.34 15.03
CA ASP A 26 10.98 26.09 16.23
C ASP A 26 11.02 25.20 17.49
N LYS A 27 9.95 24.42 17.76
CA LYS A 27 9.89 23.54 18.94
C LYS A 27 10.81 22.32 18.88
N THR A 28 11.30 21.97 17.69
CA THR A 28 12.25 20.86 17.49
C THR A 28 13.65 21.35 17.13
N PHE A 29 13.88 22.67 17.15
CA PHE A 29 15.16 23.30 16.88
C PHE A 29 16.20 22.84 17.92
N GLY A 30 17.39 22.44 17.47
CA GLY A 30 18.45 21.90 18.34
C GLY A 30 18.31 20.42 18.73
N LEU A 31 17.09 19.87 18.84
CA LEU A 31 16.91 18.43 19.12
C LEU A 31 17.04 17.54 17.88
N LYS A 32 16.80 18.09 16.68
CA LYS A 32 16.92 17.34 15.41
C LYS A 32 18.32 16.77 15.15
N ASN A 33 19.37 17.46 15.60
CA ASN A 33 20.76 17.02 15.41
C ASN A 33 21.21 15.97 16.44
N LYS A 34 20.42 15.76 17.50
CA LYS A 34 20.72 14.83 18.58
C LYS A 34 19.90 13.55 18.35
N LYS A 35 20.52 12.53 17.70
CA LYS A 35 19.89 11.25 17.31
C LYS A 35 19.48 10.33 18.47
N GLY A 36 19.42 10.82 19.70
CA GLY A 36 19.05 10.02 20.88
C GLY A 36 17.60 9.52 20.82
N ALA A 37 17.36 8.30 21.28
CA ALA A 37 16.03 7.68 21.27
C ALA A 37 14.98 8.50 22.05
N LYS A 38 15.38 9.17 23.14
CA LYS A 38 14.52 10.05 23.94
C LYS A 38 14.15 11.32 23.16
N GLN A 39 15.13 11.94 22.48
CA GLN A 39 14.92 13.12 21.64
C GLN A 39 14.03 12.81 20.43
N GLN A 40 14.22 11.66 19.79
CA GLN A 40 13.37 11.21 18.68
C GLN A 40 11.91 11.00 19.13
N LYS A 41 11.68 10.40 20.31
CA LYS A 41 10.33 10.26 20.88
C LYS A 41 9.70 11.61 21.17
N PHE A 42 10.46 12.57 21.70
CA PHE A 42 9.97 13.93 21.96
C PHE A 42 9.62 14.68 20.66
N ILE A 43 10.47 14.63 19.64
CA ILE A 43 10.19 15.21 18.31
C ILE A 43 8.90 14.61 17.73
N LYS A 44 8.71 13.29 17.84
CA LYS A 44 7.48 12.62 17.40
C LYS A 44 6.25 13.09 18.19
N ALA A 45 6.35 13.23 19.51
CA ALA A 45 5.24 13.72 20.34
C ALA A 45 4.86 15.17 19.99
N VAL A 46 5.84 16.07 19.87
CA VAL A 46 5.63 17.49 19.55
C VAL A 46 5.08 17.68 18.14
N THR A 47 5.63 16.97 17.15
CA THR A 47 5.12 17.01 15.77
C THR A 47 3.68 16.52 15.68
N HIS A 48 3.34 15.45 16.42
CA HIS A 48 1.98 14.94 16.50
C HIS A 48 1.03 15.94 17.18
N GLN A 49 1.45 16.53 18.29
CA GLN A 49 0.64 17.53 19.01
C GLN A 49 0.35 18.77 18.16
N VAL A 50 1.31 19.28 17.39
CA VAL A 50 1.12 20.46 16.54
C VAL A 50 0.33 20.14 15.26
N LYS A 51 0.47 18.93 14.70
CA LYS A 51 -0.28 18.51 13.50
C LYS A 51 -1.73 18.19 13.80
N PHE A 52 -2.01 17.53 14.92
CA PHE A 52 -3.32 16.96 15.23
C PHE A 52 -4.04 17.63 16.40
N GLY A 53 -3.33 18.27 17.32
CA GLY A 53 -3.91 18.82 18.57
C GLY A 53 -4.78 20.08 18.40
N GLN A 54 -4.84 20.68 17.21
CA GLN A 54 -5.65 21.87 16.92
C GLN A 54 -6.68 21.63 15.81
N GLN A 55 -7.17 20.41 15.65
CA GLN A 55 -8.28 20.16 14.75
C GLN A 55 -9.57 20.07 15.55
N ASN A 56 -10.56 20.91 15.22
CA ASN A 56 -11.91 20.79 15.74
C ASN A 56 -12.39 19.34 15.53
N PRO A 57 -13.00 18.68 16.54
CA PRO A 57 -13.42 17.27 16.43
C PRO A 57 -14.30 17.00 15.21
N ARG A 58 -15.11 17.98 14.79
CA ARG A 58 -15.93 17.91 13.56
C ARG A 58 -15.11 17.88 12.26
N GLN A 59 -13.96 18.55 12.23
CA GLN A 59 -13.07 18.62 11.07
C GLN A 59 -12.11 17.42 11.02
N VAL A 60 -11.74 16.86 12.17
CA VAL A 60 -11.04 15.57 12.27
C VAL A 60 -11.92 14.46 11.70
N ALA A 61 -13.18 14.36 12.14
CA ALA A 61 -14.12 13.35 11.67
C ALA A 61 -14.33 13.40 10.15
N GLN A 62 -14.46 14.59 9.55
CA GLN A 62 -14.58 14.74 8.09
C GLN A 62 -13.30 14.33 7.35
N SER A 63 -12.13 14.73 7.87
CA SER A 63 -10.85 14.39 7.24
C SER A 63 -10.47 12.92 7.40
N GLU A 64 -10.90 12.27 8.48
CA GLU A 64 -10.73 10.82 8.68
C GLU A 64 -11.71 10.01 7.84
N ALA A 65 -12.96 10.42 7.70
CA ALA A 65 -13.91 9.76 6.81
C ALA A 65 -13.41 9.80 5.36
N GLU A 66 -12.95 10.96 4.88
CA GLU A 66 -12.46 11.11 3.50
C GLU A 66 -11.12 10.37 3.27
N LYS A 67 -10.25 10.29 4.29
CA LYS A 67 -9.01 9.49 4.22
C LYS A 67 -9.27 7.99 4.30
N LYS A 68 -10.27 7.54 5.06
CA LYS A 68 -10.66 6.12 5.16
C LYS A 68 -11.25 5.65 3.82
N LEU A 69 -12.10 6.45 3.17
CA LEU A 69 -12.60 6.19 1.83
C LEU A 69 -11.48 6.08 0.78
N LYS A 70 -10.58 7.07 0.71
CA LYS A 70 -9.44 7.03 -0.23
C LYS A 70 -8.44 5.91 0.06
N LYS A 71 -8.32 5.46 1.30
CA LYS A 71 -7.44 4.35 1.70
C LYS A 71 -8.07 2.99 1.43
N ASP A 72 -9.39 2.88 1.56
CA ASP A 72 -10.15 1.67 1.20
C ASP A 72 -10.14 1.46 -0.31
N ASP A 73 -10.35 2.54 -1.08
CA ASP A 73 -10.31 2.54 -2.54
C ASP A 73 -8.92 2.13 -3.08
N LYS A 74 -7.85 2.77 -2.58
CA LYS A 74 -6.47 2.35 -2.91
C LYS A 74 -6.12 0.93 -2.46
N LYS A 75 -6.72 0.45 -1.37
CA LYS A 75 -6.48 -0.93 -0.89
C LYS A 75 -7.20 -1.94 -1.77
N LYS A 76 -8.42 -1.64 -2.21
CA LYS A 76 -9.17 -2.46 -3.17
C LYS A 76 -8.45 -2.53 -4.51
N GLU A 77 -8.02 -1.39 -5.06
CA GLU A 77 -7.27 -1.36 -6.31
C GLU A 77 -5.95 -2.17 -6.22
N LEU A 78 -5.22 -2.05 -5.10
CA LEU A 78 -4.00 -2.83 -4.88
C LEU A 78 -4.30 -4.34 -4.72
N GLN A 79 -5.43 -4.69 -4.12
CA GLN A 79 -5.87 -6.07 -3.94
C GLN A 79 -6.34 -6.68 -5.27
N GLU A 80 -7.04 -5.91 -6.11
CA GLU A 80 -7.41 -6.31 -7.46
C GLU A 80 -6.17 -6.47 -8.36
N LEU A 81 -5.19 -5.56 -8.26
CA LEU A 81 -3.90 -5.73 -8.94
C LEU A 81 -3.18 -7.00 -8.46
N ASN A 82 -3.17 -7.27 -7.15
CA ASN A 82 -2.53 -8.47 -6.64
C ASN A 82 -3.26 -9.75 -7.08
N GLU A 83 -4.59 -9.72 -7.13
CA GLU A 83 -5.43 -10.85 -7.54
C GLU A 83 -5.31 -11.15 -9.04
N LEU A 84 -5.25 -10.10 -9.87
CA LEU A 84 -5.10 -10.21 -11.32
C LEU A 84 -3.68 -10.63 -11.73
N PHE A 85 -2.67 -10.07 -11.06
CA PHE A 85 -1.28 -10.40 -11.30
C PHE A 85 -0.75 -11.50 -10.39
N LYS A 86 -1.63 -12.31 -9.76
CA LYS A 86 -1.20 -13.48 -8.96
C LYS A 86 -0.16 -14.24 -9.77
N PRO A 87 1.13 -14.16 -9.40
CA PRO A 87 2.13 -14.91 -10.12
C PRO A 87 1.75 -16.37 -9.90
N VAL A 88 1.80 -17.18 -10.96
CA VAL A 88 1.51 -18.62 -10.93
C VAL A 88 2.67 -19.34 -10.25
N VAL A 89 2.96 -18.89 -9.04
CA VAL A 89 3.93 -19.38 -8.07
C VAL A 89 3.16 -20.08 -6.93
N ALA A 90 1.86 -20.31 -7.10
CA ALA A 90 1.21 -21.45 -6.48
C ALA A 90 1.85 -22.71 -7.08
N ALA A 91 3.03 -23.06 -6.56
CA ALA A 91 3.75 -24.26 -6.93
C ALA A 91 2.76 -25.43 -6.95
N GLN A 92 2.63 -26.10 -8.11
CA GLN A 92 1.84 -27.32 -8.24
C GLN A 92 2.27 -28.26 -7.11
N LYS A 93 1.42 -28.38 -6.08
CA LYS A 93 1.61 -29.34 -4.99
C LYS A 93 1.32 -30.71 -5.58
N ILE A 94 2.35 -31.34 -6.13
CA ILE A 94 2.27 -32.73 -6.52
C ILE A 94 2.11 -33.55 -5.23
N SER A 95 1.12 -34.45 -5.19
CA SER A 95 0.94 -35.41 -4.11
C SER A 95 2.19 -36.29 -3.98
N LYS A 96 2.53 -36.73 -2.76
CA LYS A 96 3.80 -37.42 -2.40
C LYS A 96 4.00 -38.82 -3.01
N GLY A 97 3.40 -39.11 -4.16
CA GLY A 97 3.54 -40.36 -4.90
C GLY A 97 3.38 -40.24 -6.42
N ALA A 98 3.25 -39.02 -6.98
CA ALA A 98 3.19 -38.82 -8.41
C ALA A 98 4.57 -38.38 -8.95
N ASP A 99 5.04 -39.08 -9.99
CA ASP A 99 6.30 -38.77 -10.64
C ASP A 99 6.28 -37.35 -11.22
N PRO A 100 7.29 -36.52 -10.94
CA PRO A 100 7.25 -35.13 -11.34
C PRO A 100 7.24 -34.94 -12.87
N LYS A 101 7.69 -35.95 -13.64
CA LYS A 101 7.67 -35.97 -15.12
C LYS A 101 6.32 -36.39 -15.72
N SER A 102 5.34 -36.88 -14.96
CA SER A 102 4.00 -37.16 -15.49
C SER A 102 3.08 -35.95 -15.44
N VAL A 103 3.47 -34.90 -14.70
CA VAL A 103 2.71 -33.66 -14.54
C VAL A 103 3.26 -32.59 -15.48
N VAL A 104 2.38 -31.95 -16.25
CA VAL A 104 2.75 -30.84 -17.12
C VAL A 104 3.11 -29.61 -16.30
N CYS A 105 4.25 -28.99 -16.65
CA CYS A 105 4.77 -27.81 -16.00
C CYS A 105 3.80 -26.62 -16.14
N ALA A 106 3.29 -26.10 -15.01
CA ALA A 106 2.45 -24.90 -15.00
C ALA A 106 3.13 -23.69 -15.67
N PHE A 107 4.43 -23.53 -15.48
CA PHE A 107 5.19 -22.45 -16.10
C PHE A 107 5.36 -22.64 -17.60
N PHE A 108 5.44 -23.90 -18.08
CA PHE A 108 5.54 -24.17 -19.52
C PHE A 108 4.21 -23.92 -20.23
N LYS A 109 3.10 -24.32 -19.61
CA LYS A 109 1.74 -24.03 -20.10
C LYS A 109 1.48 -22.53 -20.29
N GLN A 110 2.15 -21.68 -19.51
CA GLN A 110 2.05 -20.22 -19.59
C GLN A 110 3.20 -19.55 -20.36
N GLY A 111 4.13 -20.32 -20.93
CA GLY A 111 5.27 -19.79 -21.67
C GLY A 111 6.34 -19.08 -20.81
N GLN A 112 6.31 -19.26 -19.49
CA GLN A 112 7.24 -18.63 -18.52
C GLN A 112 8.31 -19.58 -17.99
N CYS A 113 8.37 -20.84 -18.48
CA CYS A 113 9.36 -21.80 -18.02
C CYS A 113 10.74 -21.55 -18.64
N THR A 114 11.71 -21.14 -17.82
CA THR A 114 13.11 -20.93 -18.23
C THR A 114 13.98 -22.18 -18.11
N LYS A 115 13.43 -23.30 -17.60
CA LYS A 115 14.19 -24.53 -17.30
C LYS A 115 14.36 -25.46 -18.51
N GLY A 116 13.57 -25.26 -19.58
CA GLY A 116 13.61 -26.08 -20.79
C GLY A 116 13.51 -27.58 -20.49
N ASP A 117 14.31 -28.40 -21.18
CA ASP A 117 14.33 -29.86 -21.04
C ASP A 117 14.82 -30.37 -19.67
N LYS A 118 15.45 -29.50 -18.87
CA LYS A 118 15.90 -29.82 -17.50
C LYS A 118 14.81 -29.54 -16.46
N CYS A 119 13.59 -29.18 -16.90
CA CYS A 119 12.48 -28.94 -16.00
C CYS A 119 12.12 -30.22 -15.24
N LYS A 120 11.81 -30.06 -13.94
CA LYS A 120 11.36 -31.17 -13.10
C LYS A 120 9.98 -31.69 -13.53
N PHE A 121 9.22 -30.86 -14.25
CA PHE A 121 7.88 -31.13 -14.76
C PHE A 121 7.89 -31.31 -16.28
N SER A 122 6.95 -32.08 -16.82
CA SER A 122 6.88 -32.33 -18.26
C SER A 122 6.55 -31.07 -19.06
N HIS A 123 7.22 -30.89 -20.19
CA HIS A 123 6.88 -29.89 -21.20
C HIS A 123 6.03 -30.47 -22.33
N ASP A 124 5.51 -31.68 -22.15
CA ASP A 124 4.67 -32.33 -23.14
C ASP A 124 3.19 -32.00 -22.89
N LEU A 125 2.64 -31.10 -23.72
CA LEU A 125 1.22 -30.69 -23.69
C LEU A 125 0.25 -31.83 -24.10
N THR A 126 0.74 -32.96 -24.60
CA THR A 126 -0.10 -34.12 -24.92
C THR A 126 -0.45 -34.96 -23.70
N LEU A 127 0.31 -34.84 -22.60
CA LEU A 127 0.02 -35.54 -21.34
C LEU A 127 -1.27 -35.06 -20.68
N GLU A 128 -1.65 -33.77 -20.79
CA GLU A 128 -2.93 -33.29 -20.26
C GLU A 128 -4.13 -33.92 -21.00
N ARG A 129 -4.03 -34.16 -22.32
CA ARG A 129 -5.10 -34.76 -23.12
C ARG A 129 -5.31 -36.25 -22.88
N LYS A 130 -4.35 -36.93 -22.26
CA LYS A 130 -4.39 -38.39 -22.04
C LYS A 130 -4.90 -38.79 -20.65
N CYS A 131 -5.12 -37.82 -19.77
CA CYS A 131 -5.64 -38.01 -18.41
C CYS A 131 -7.18 -37.83 -18.32
N GLU A 132 -7.83 -37.31 -19.36
CA GLU A 132 -9.30 -37.35 -19.51
C GLU A 132 -9.72 -38.71 -20.09
N LYS A 133 -9.70 -39.75 -19.25
CA LYS A 133 -10.39 -41.02 -19.53
C LYS A 133 -10.84 -41.67 -18.23
#